data_AF-A0A6N8EEF9-F1
#
_entry.id   AF-A0A6N8EEF9-F1
#
_cell.length_a   1.000
_cell.length_b   1.000
_cell.length_c   1.000
_cell.angle_alpha   90.00
_cell.angle_beta   90.00
_cell.angle_gamma   90.00
#
_symmetry.space_group_name_H-M   'P 1'
#
loop_
_entity.id
_entity.type
_entity.pdbx_description
1 polymer ?
#
loop_
_entity_poly.entity_id
_entity_poly.type
_entity_poly.pdbx_seq_one_letter_code
_entity_poly.pdbx_strand_id
1 'polypeptide(L)'
;MISLLDYGAGNVRSLRNAIHALGFELTEIKRPEDILKAERLIFPGVGAFGAAMERLHRLGYVEPLKAYLAAGRPYLGICIGLQALFEGSDESPGVAGLGVIPGRIRRFDAPGLSVPHMGWNDVRVERDSPLFAGYAGEKLYFVHSYHAEPHAENADWRLATTDYGTPFLSAVQRGRVGAVQFHPEKSGAAGLRLLRHFLAGEEGGVPAAGRSACTEPTRFAKRVIACLDVRSNDAGDLVVTKGDQYDVRESGAVRNLGKPVELAERYYEEGADEITFLNITGFRDFPLADQPMLEVLKRTSERVFVPLTIGGGIRAFTDDSGRAYSALDVADEYFRSGADKISIGSDAVAAVEAYLARGGVKDGSTAIEQIAAVYGNQAVVISIDPRRVYVDSPEATRHAVVETATPGPNGERYGWFQCTVKGGREGRDVDVVELARACEALGAGEILLNSIDRDGTGAGFDLELIGQVRAAVSIPVIASSGAGCVEHFAEVFAATGVEAALAAGIFHRREVPIQAVKSYLREQGIEIRS
;
A
#
# COMPACT_ATOMS: atom_id res chain seq x y z
N MET A 1 23.83 -1.77 -20.85
CA MET A 1 23.03 -2.80 -20.16
C MET A 1 22.47 -2.25 -18.85
N ILE A 2 21.13 -2.15 -18.74
CA ILE A 2 20.43 -1.82 -17.49
C ILE A 2 20.05 -3.14 -16.81
N SER A 3 20.45 -3.31 -15.56
CA SER A 3 20.22 -4.55 -14.81
C SER A 3 19.35 -4.33 -13.59
N LEU A 4 18.50 -5.33 -13.30
CA LEU A 4 17.60 -5.34 -12.14
C LEU A 4 18.08 -6.38 -11.12
N LEU A 5 18.33 -5.94 -9.89
CA LEU A 5 18.63 -6.81 -8.77
C LEU A 5 17.35 -7.29 -8.09
N ASP A 6 16.71 -8.32 -8.64
CA ASP A 6 15.58 -8.98 -7.98
C ASP A 6 16.09 -9.89 -6.85
N TYR A 7 16.18 -9.33 -5.64
CA TYR A 7 16.46 -10.11 -4.43
C TYR A 7 15.25 -10.95 -4.01
N GLY A 8 14.12 -10.89 -4.71
CA GLY A 8 13.02 -11.83 -4.72
C GLY A 8 11.96 -11.71 -3.64
N ALA A 9 11.75 -10.54 -3.07
CA ALA A 9 10.56 -10.23 -2.31
C ALA A 9 9.84 -9.01 -2.91
N GLY A 10 8.51 -9.07 -2.89
CA GLY A 10 7.62 -7.97 -3.23
C GLY A 10 7.34 -7.84 -4.73
N ASN A 11 6.67 -6.74 -5.06
CA ASN A 11 6.20 -6.44 -6.41
C ASN A 11 7.28 -5.78 -7.28
N VAL A 12 8.25 -6.57 -7.71
CA VAL A 12 9.24 -6.14 -8.72
C VAL A 12 8.64 -6.05 -10.13
N ARG A 13 7.43 -6.60 -10.36
CA ARG A 13 6.75 -6.60 -11.66
C ARG A 13 6.40 -5.18 -12.10
N SER A 14 5.89 -4.35 -11.19
CA SER A 14 5.53 -2.96 -11.51
C SER A 14 6.72 -2.15 -12.02
N LEU A 15 7.89 -2.35 -11.45
CA LEU A 15 9.12 -1.69 -11.91
C LEU A 15 9.55 -2.20 -13.30
N ARG A 16 9.47 -3.51 -13.57
CA ARG A 16 9.73 -4.07 -14.90
C ARG A 16 8.81 -3.44 -15.94
N ASN A 17 7.51 -3.41 -15.65
CA ASN A 17 6.50 -2.85 -16.53
C ASN A 17 6.70 -1.35 -16.76
N ALA A 18 7.04 -0.59 -15.71
CA ALA A 18 7.35 0.83 -15.82
C ALA A 18 8.54 1.07 -16.77
N ILE A 19 9.60 0.26 -16.65
CA ILE A 19 10.80 0.37 -17.47
C ILE A 19 10.52 -0.02 -18.93
N HIS A 20 9.74 -1.09 -19.16
CA HIS A 20 9.29 -1.48 -20.50
C HIS A 20 8.37 -0.42 -21.14
N ALA A 21 7.44 0.16 -20.38
CA ALA A 21 6.57 1.24 -20.85
C ALA A 21 7.34 2.51 -21.21
N LEU A 22 8.54 2.71 -20.64
CA LEU A 22 9.46 3.78 -20.98
C LEU A 22 10.34 3.46 -22.20
N GLY A 23 10.23 2.26 -22.79
CA GLY A 23 10.97 1.83 -23.98
C GLY A 23 12.38 1.30 -23.70
N PHE A 24 12.66 0.90 -22.45
CA PHE A 24 13.96 0.33 -22.06
C PHE A 24 13.87 -1.16 -21.79
N GLU A 25 14.95 -1.87 -22.11
CA GLU A 25 15.10 -3.31 -21.85
C GLU A 25 15.87 -3.56 -20.54
N LEU A 26 15.49 -4.61 -19.82
CA LEU A 26 16.12 -5.01 -18.56
C LEU A 26 16.81 -6.37 -18.66
N THR A 27 17.93 -6.49 -17.95
CA THR A 27 18.60 -7.77 -17.71
C THR A 27 18.52 -8.14 -16.23
N GLU A 28 17.91 -9.27 -15.93
CA GLU A 28 17.84 -9.79 -14.55
C GLU A 28 19.22 -10.23 -14.06
N ILE A 29 19.57 -9.82 -12.84
CA ILE A 29 20.73 -10.36 -12.12
C ILE A 29 20.37 -11.76 -11.61
N LYS A 30 21.02 -12.79 -12.16
CA LYS A 30 20.80 -14.19 -11.77
C LYS A 30 21.90 -14.73 -10.86
N ARG A 31 23.09 -14.14 -10.91
CA ARG A 31 24.27 -14.56 -10.15
C ARG A 31 25.10 -13.35 -9.69
N PRO A 32 25.92 -13.50 -8.64
CA PRO A 32 26.68 -12.38 -8.07
C PRO A 32 27.59 -11.66 -9.08
N GLU A 33 28.21 -12.40 -10.00
CA GLU A 33 29.08 -11.86 -11.03
C GLU A 33 28.36 -10.99 -12.07
N ASP A 34 27.03 -11.11 -12.20
CA ASP A 34 26.25 -10.32 -13.16
C ASP A 34 26.14 -8.86 -12.68
N ILE A 35 26.19 -8.62 -11.36
CA ILE A 35 26.20 -7.26 -10.77
C ILE A 35 27.36 -6.46 -11.35
N LEU A 36 28.55 -7.07 -11.43
CA LEU A 36 29.75 -6.41 -11.94
C LEU A 36 29.71 -6.15 -13.44
N LYS A 37 28.76 -6.72 -14.19
CA LYS A 37 28.60 -6.48 -15.63
C LYS A 37 27.60 -5.35 -15.94
N ALA A 38 26.78 -4.95 -14.97
CA ALA A 38 25.72 -3.97 -15.16
C ALA A 38 26.26 -2.56 -15.50
N GLU A 39 25.93 -1.96 -16.63
CA GLU A 39 26.31 -0.56 -16.90
C GLU A 39 25.50 0.40 -16.02
N ARG A 40 24.24 0.04 -15.73
CA ARG A 40 23.38 0.70 -14.74
C ARG A 40 22.67 -0.36 -13.92
N LEU A 41 22.66 -0.23 -12.60
CA LEU A 41 22.04 -1.19 -11.70
C LEU A 41 20.85 -0.55 -10.97
N ILE A 42 19.71 -1.21 -11.00
CA ILE A 42 18.55 -0.84 -10.19
C ILE A 42 18.37 -1.90 -9.11
N PHE A 43 18.34 -1.47 -7.86
CA PHE A 43 18.01 -2.33 -6.72
C PHE A 43 16.67 -1.90 -6.13
N PRO A 44 15.57 -2.56 -6.51
CA PRO A 44 14.28 -2.35 -5.87
C PRO A 44 14.17 -3.12 -4.56
N GLY A 45 13.31 -2.65 -3.67
CA GLY A 45 12.72 -3.57 -2.71
C GLY A 45 11.58 -3.00 -1.89
N VAL A 46 10.60 -3.85 -1.67
CA VAL A 46 9.55 -3.73 -0.66
C VAL A 46 9.79 -4.87 0.32
N GLY A 47 9.76 -4.62 1.63
CA GLY A 47 9.89 -5.67 2.62
C GLY A 47 10.53 -5.20 3.92
N ALA A 48 10.78 -6.17 4.80
CA ALA A 48 11.56 -5.96 6.01
C ALA A 48 13.07 -5.93 5.71
N PHE A 49 13.79 -4.97 6.29
CA PHE A 49 15.22 -4.78 6.12
C PHE A 49 16.03 -6.05 6.41
N GLY A 50 15.74 -6.72 7.53
CA GLY A 50 16.42 -7.96 7.92
C GLY A 50 16.27 -9.06 6.88
N ALA A 51 15.03 -9.32 6.45
CA ALA A 51 14.74 -10.33 5.43
C ALA A 51 15.46 -10.03 4.10
N ALA A 52 15.53 -8.75 3.70
CA ALA A 52 16.25 -8.33 2.50
C ALA A 52 17.76 -8.56 2.63
N MET A 53 18.39 -8.09 3.71
CA MET A 53 19.83 -8.25 3.92
C MET A 53 20.25 -9.72 4.07
N GLU A 54 19.49 -10.53 4.83
CA GLU A 54 19.71 -11.97 4.94
C GLU A 54 19.68 -12.65 3.57
N ARG A 55 18.76 -12.24 2.71
CA ARG A 55 18.66 -12.80 1.36
C ARG A 55 19.83 -12.36 0.47
N LEU A 56 20.24 -11.09 0.52
CA LEU A 56 21.43 -10.63 -0.20
C LEU A 56 22.68 -11.41 0.24
N HIS A 57 22.83 -11.68 1.54
CA HIS A 57 23.90 -12.52 2.08
C HIS A 57 23.82 -13.95 1.55
N ARG A 58 22.65 -14.58 1.62
CA ARG A 58 22.42 -15.95 1.15
C ARG A 58 22.71 -16.12 -0.34
N LEU A 59 22.36 -15.12 -1.15
CA LEU A 59 22.61 -15.10 -2.59
C LEU A 59 24.05 -14.69 -2.95
N GLY A 60 24.87 -14.27 -1.98
CA GLY A 60 26.25 -13.83 -2.22
C GLY A 60 26.36 -12.46 -2.91
N TYR A 61 25.31 -11.63 -2.86
CA TYR A 61 25.24 -10.36 -3.59
C TYR A 61 25.91 -9.18 -2.87
N VAL A 62 26.14 -9.29 -1.56
CA VAL A 62 26.65 -8.18 -0.73
C VAL A 62 28.02 -7.66 -1.22
N GLU A 63 29.00 -8.54 -1.40
CA GLU A 63 30.36 -8.11 -1.78
C GLU A 63 30.43 -7.55 -3.22
N PRO A 64 29.84 -8.20 -4.24
CA PRO A 64 29.79 -7.60 -5.57
C PRO A 64 29.04 -6.27 -5.62
N LEU A 65 27.98 -6.12 -4.83
CA LEU A 65 27.24 -4.86 -4.74
C LEU A 65 28.09 -3.75 -4.10
N LYS A 66 28.81 -4.03 -3.01
CA LYS A 66 29.77 -3.08 -2.42
C LYS A 66 30.85 -2.68 -3.42
N ALA A 67 31.43 -3.64 -4.15
CA ALA A 67 32.42 -3.37 -5.18
C ALA A 67 31.86 -2.50 -6.33
N TYR A 68 30.62 -2.76 -6.76
CA TYR A 68 29.92 -1.98 -7.77
C TYR A 68 29.74 -0.52 -7.34
N LEU A 69 29.28 -0.31 -6.10
CA LEU A 69 29.04 1.01 -5.51
C LEU A 69 30.35 1.77 -5.30
N ALA A 70 31.40 1.11 -4.81
CA ALA A 70 32.73 1.69 -4.63
C ALA A 70 33.37 2.15 -5.94
N ALA A 71 33.06 1.49 -7.06
CA ALA A 71 33.49 1.87 -8.40
C ALA A 71 32.74 3.11 -8.96
N GLY A 72 31.78 3.68 -8.22
CA GLY A 72 31.04 4.88 -8.63
C GLY A 72 30.15 4.68 -9.86
N ARG A 73 29.68 3.45 -10.08
CA ARG A 73 28.85 3.10 -11.24
C ARG A 73 27.39 3.53 -11.04
N PRO A 74 26.64 3.79 -12.13
CA PRO A 74 25.25 4.20 -12.04
C PRO A 74 24.39 3.21 -11.25
N TYR A 75 23.86 3.66 -10.12
CA TYR A 75 23.02 2.87 -9.24
C TYR A 75 21.76 3.65 -8.87
N LEU A 76 20.61 2.99 -8.89
CA LEU A 76 19.35 3.49 -8.33
C LEU A 76 18.81 2.49 -7.31
N GLY A 77 18.88 2.85 -6.03
CA GLY A 77 18.19 2.14 -4.95
C GLY A 77 16.77 2.66 -4.77
N ILE A 78 15.80 1.78 -4.61
CA ILE A 78 14.39 2.16 -4.38
C ILE A 78 13.90 1.52 -3.09
N CYS A 79 13.38 2.34 -2.16
CA CYS A 79 12.89 1.95 -0.85
C CYS A 79 13.90 1.10 -0.05
N ILE A 80 13.78 -0.23 0.01
CA ILE A 80 14.80 -1.08 0.65
C ILE A 80 16.18 -0.92 -0.01
N GLY A 81 16.23 -0.64 -1.32
CA GLY A 81 17.49 -0.36 -2.01
C GLY A 81 18.17 0.94 -1.54
N LEU A 82 17.41 1.90 -1.00
CA LEU A 82 17.97 3.06 -0.28
C LEU A 82 18.44 2.63 1.11
N GLN A 83 17.57 1.96 1.86
CA GLN A 83 17.84 1.58 3.25
C GLN A 83 19.07 0.68 3.39
N ALA A 84 19.24 -0.27 2.47
CA ALA A 84 20.38 -1.18 2.43
C ALA A 84 21.73 -0.45 2.30
N LEU A 85 21.78 0.79 1.80
CA LEU A 85 23.03 1.56 1.70
C LEU A 85 23.56 1.99 3.08
N PHE A 86 22.71 2.05 4.10
CA PHE A 86 23.07 2.47 5.46
C PHE A 86 23.71 1.32 6.26
N GLU A 87 24.14 1.61 7.49
CA GLU A 87 24.87 0.63 8.33
C GLU A 87 23.95 -0.44 8.94
N GLY A 88 22.65 -0.14 9.08
CA GLY A 88 21.65 -1.07 9.59
C GLY A 88 20.28 -0.40 9.78
N SER A 89 19.33 -1.15 10.33
CA SER A 89 17.97 -0.67 10.64
C SER A 89 17.53 -1.06 12.04
N ASP A 90 16.77 -0.19 12.70
CA ASP A 90 16.05 -0.49 13.95
C ASP A 90 14.97 -1.55 13.75
N GLU A 91 14.51 -1.76 12.51
CA GLU A 91 13.56 -2.85 12.17
C GLU A 91 14.14 -4.24 12.44
N SER A 92 15.47 -4.39 12.34
CA SER A 92 16.15 -5.67 12.50
C SER A 92 17.47 -5.47 13.25
N PRO A 93 17.42 -5.29 14.58
CA PRO A 93 18.61 -5.05 15.39
C PRO A 93 19.65 -6.16 15.21
N GLY A 94 20.92 -5.75 15.00
CA GLY A 94 22.03 -6.68 14.77
C GLY A 94 22.25 -7.09 13.30
N VAL A 95 21.31 -6.80 12.40
CA VAL A 95 21.52 -7.04 10.95
C VAL A 95 22.25 -5.83 10.34
N ALA A 96 23.42 -6.08 9.76
CA ALA A 96 24.21 -5.06 9.07
C ALA A 96 23.67 -4.79 7.66
N GLY A 97 23.68 -3.51 7.26
CA GLY A 97 23.49 -3.09 5.87
C GLY A 97 24.79 -3.13 5.05
N LEU A 98 24.79 -2.49 3.90
CA LEU A 98 25.98 -2.36 3.05
C LEU A 98 27.02 -1.39 3.66
N GLY A 99 26.61 -0.47 4.54
CA GLY A 99 27.51 0.46 5.23
C GLY A 99 28.22 1.44 4.28
N VAL A 100 27.55 1.85 3.20
CA VAL A 100 28.05 2.82 2.23
C VAL A 100 27.78 4.26 2.69
N ILE A 101 26.68 4.44 3.43
CA ILE A 101 26.25 5.72 4.01
C ILE A 101 26.29 5.58 5.54
N PRO A 102 26.97 6.49 6.26
CA PRO A 102 26.93 6.52 7.72
C PRO A 102 25.53 6.75 8.26
N GLY A 103 25.20 6.09 9.36
CA GLY A 103 23.93 6.23 10.05
C GLY A 103 23.03 5.00 9.92
N ARG A 104 21.89 5.08 10.61
CA ARG A 104 20.96 3.98 10.80
C ARG A 104 19.56 4.35 10.34
N ILE A 105 18.87 3.39 9.75
CA ILE A 105 17.45 3.51 9.45
C ILE A 105 16.67 3.36 10.77
N ARG A 106 15.79 4.33 11.06
CA ARG A 106 15.01 4.37 12.30
C ARG A 106 13.52 4.30 12.03
N ARG A 107 12.75 3.82 13.01
CA ARG A 107 11.28 3.88 12.95
C ARG A 107 10.84 5.33 13.09
N PHE A 108 9.79 5.74 12.38
CA PHE A 108 9.17 7.04 12.64
C PHE A 108 8.72 7.15 14.10
N ASP A 109 9.19 8.21 14.77
CA ASP A 109 8.64 8.71 16.01
C ASP A 109 7.83 9.97 15.70
N ALA A 110 6.54 9.77 15.40
CA ALA A 110 5.66 10.83 14.92
C ALA A 110 4.33 10.84 15.71
N PRO A 111 4.33 11.39 16.94
CA PRO A 111 3.12 11.48 17.75
C PRO A 111 1.99 12.18 16.98
N GLY A 112 0.82 11.53 16.93
CA GLY A 112 -0.37 12.05 16.23
C GLY A 112 -0.41 11.73 14.73
N LEU A 113 0.65 11.18 14.13
CA LEU A 113 0.65 10.67 12.77
C LEU A 113 0.59 9.13 12.76
N SER A 114 0.10 8.59 11.65
CA SER A 114 -0.06 7.16 11.49
C SER A 114 1.22 6.51 10.96
N VAL A 115 1.67 5.40 11.53
CA VAL A 115 2.87 4.68 11.06
C VAL A 115 2.47 3.27 10.66
N PRO A 116 2.65 2.84 9.39
CA PRO A 116 3.55 3.40 8.36
C PRO A 116 3.10 4.72 7.72
N HIS A 117 4.08 5.52 7.31
CA HIS A 117 3.88 6.63 6.36
C HIS A 117 3.46 6.01 5.01
N MET A 118 2.16 6.03 4.74
CA MET A 118 1.55 5.36 3.57
C MET A 118 0.68 6.31 2.77
N GLY A 119 1.23 6.85 1.69
CA GLY A 119 0.51 7.76 0.81
C GLY A 119 1.43 8.64 -0.03
N TRP A 120 0.96 9.85 -0.32
CA TRP A 120 1.55 10.71 -1.33
C TRP A 120 2.12 11.97 -0.68
N ASN A 121 3.42 12.21 -0.81
CA ASN A 121 4.10 13.37 -0.24
C ASN A 121 4.99 14.02 -1.31
N ASP A 122 5.25 15.32 -1.20
CA ASP A 122 6.25 15.97 -2.05
C ASP A 122 7.65 15.85 -1.43
N VAL A 123 8.66 16.26 -2.20
CA VAL A 123 10.06 16.23 -1.78
C VAL A 123 10.69 17.59 -1.94
N ARG A 124 11.50 17.99 -0.96
CA ARG A 124 12.36 19.16 -1.07
C ARG A 124 13.70 18.74 -1.63
N VAL A 125 13.91 19.00 -2.92
CA VAL A 125 15.21 18.77 -3.59
C VAL A 125 16.20 19.84 -3.15
N GLU A 126 17.29 19.43 -2.50
CA GLU A 126 18.23 20.36 -1.86
C GLU A 126 19.51 20.58 -2.65
N ARG A 127 19.79 19.69 -3.60
CA ARG A 127 20.92 19.79 -4.52
C ARG A 127 20.47 19.42 -5.93
N ASP A 128 21.04 20.09 -6.92
CA ASP A 128 20.76 19.80 -8.32
C ASP A 128 21.07 18.33 -8.65
N SER A 129 20.15 17.68 -9.36
CA SER A 129 20.34 16.32 -9.86
C SER A 129 19.55 16.11 -11.16
N PRO A 130 20.14 15.44 -12.16
CA PRO A 130 19.42 14.98 -13.34
C PRO A 130 18.23 14.08 -13.00
N LEU A 131 18.29 13.35 -11.87
CA LEU A 131 17.22 12.45 -11.44
C LEU A 131 15.89 13.21 -11.27
N PHE A 132 15.96 14.40 -10.68
CA PHE A 132 14.80 15.24 -10.40
C PHE A 132 14.49 16.26 -11.49
N ALA A 133 15.12 16.18 -12.66
CA ALA A 133 14.89 17.15 -13.74
C ALA A 133 13.39 17.36 -14.04
N GLY A 134 12.96 18.62 -14.11
CA GLY A 134 11.56 18.97 -14.32
C GLY A 134 10.60 18.58 -13.18
N TYR A 135 11.11 18.20 -12.00
CA TYR A 135 10.29 18.06 -10.79
C TYR A 135 9.82 19.43 -10.31
N ALA A 136 8.52 19.57 -10.11
CA ALA A 136 7.84 20.82 -9.79
C ALA A 136 6.96 20.71 -8.55
N GLY A 137 7.31 19.81 -7.61
CA GLY A 137 6.56 19.58 -6.39
C GLY A 137 5.44 18.56 -6.54
N GLU A 138 5.50 17.69 -7.56
CA GLU A 138 4.53 16.59 -7.68
C GLU A 138 4.63 15.64 -6.48
N LYS A 139 3.48 15.02 -6.14
CA LYS A 139 3.44 14.03 -5.08
C LYS A 139 4.04 12.70 -5.56
N LEU A 140 4.82 12.07 -4.70
CA LEU A 140 5.46 10.78 -4.89
C LEU A 140 4.95 9.81 -3.81
N TYR A 141 4.86 8.52 -4.16
CA TYR A 141 4.25 7.51 -3.29
C TYR A 141 5.27 6.91 -2.31
N PHE A 142 5.00 7.07 -1.01
CA PHE A 142 5.75 6.53 0.10
C PHE A 142 4.94 5.45 0.82
N VAL A 143 5.62 4.37 1.24
CA VAL A 143 5.00 3.26 1.95
C VAL A 143 6.02 2.58 2.89
N HIS A 144 6.28 3.19 4.05
CA HIS A 144 7.35 2.74 4.96
C HIS A 144 7.11 3.13 6.42
N SER A 145 7.53 2.26 7.35
CA SER A 145 7.57 2.57 8.79
C SER A 145 8.92 3.12 9.25
N TYR A 146 9.97 2.90 8.44
CA TYR A 146 11.35 3.17 8.79
C TYR A 146 11.97 4.10 7.76
N HIS A 147 12.84 5.01 8.19
CA HIS A 147 13.44 6.05 7.35
C HIS A 147 14.89 6.34 7.73
N ALA A 148 15.63 6.95 6.82
CA ALA A 148 16.95 7.50 7.11
C ALA A 148 16.83 8.92 7.64
N GLU A 149 17.53 9.24 8.73
CA GLU A 149 17.59 10.57 9.30
C GLU A 149 18.72 11.42 8.70
N PRO A 150 18.50 12.72 8.44
CA PRO A 150 19.56 13.63 8.05
C PRO A 150 20.50 13.89 9.24
N HIS A 151 21.79 13.59 9.07
CA HIS A 151 22.84 13.84 10.05
C HIS A 151 24.05 14.54 9.41
N ALA A 152 24.94 15.09 10.24
CA ALA A 152 26.17 15.72 9.75
C ALA A 152 27.06 14.72 8.99
N GLU A 153 27.10 13.46 9.42
CA GLU A 153 27.95 12.41 8.84
C GLU A 153 27.47 11.91 7.47
N ASN A 154 26.21 12.14 7.11
CA ASN A 154 25.64 11.77 5.80
C ASN A 154 25.23 13.00 4.96
N ALA A 155 25.70 14.19 5.34
CA ALA A 155 25.33 15.43 4.68
C ALA A 155 25.78 15.50 3.21
N ASP A 156 26.88 14.83 2.84
CA ASP A 156 27.37 14.75 1.46
C ASP A 156 26.45 13.92 0.55
N TRP A 157 25.70 12.98 1.14
CA TRP A 157 24.72 12.14 0.45
C TRP A 157 23.34 12.78 0.31
N ARG A 158 22.99 13.77 1.13
CA ARG A 158 21.65 14.38 1.14
C ARG A 158 21.30 14.99 -0.23
N LEU A 159 20.28 14.44 -0.89
CA LEU A 159 19.77 14.96 -2.17
C LEU A 159 18.39 15.60 -2.00
N ALA A 160 17.47 14.93 -1.33
CA ALA A 160 16.15 15.46 -1.03
C ALA A 160 15.66 15.02 0.35
N THR A 161 14.85 15.87 0.97
CA THR A 161 14.18 15.56 2.24
C THR A 161 12.67 15.67 2.12
N THR A 162 11.97 14.96 2.99
CA THR A 162 10.52 15.04 3.15
C THR A 162 10.20 15.11 4.64
N ASP A 163 9.19 15.86 5.00
CA ASP A 163 8.65 16.03 6.35
C ASP A 163 7.50 15.04 6.59
N TYR A 164 7.62 14.27 7.67
CA TYR A 164 6.54 13.44 8.22
C TYR A 164 6.72 13.32 9.73
N GLY A 165 6.16 14.29 10.47
CA GLY A 165 6.48 14.51 11.88
C GLY A 165 7.86 15.14 12.07
N THR A 166 8.89 14.50 11.51
CA THR A 166 10.26 14.99 11.40
C THR A 166 10.77 14.92 9.95
N PRO A 167 11.78 15.70 9.57
CA PRO A 167 12.40 15.58 8.25
C PRO A 167 13.21 14.28 8.13
N PHE A 168 13.03 13.57 7.02
CA PHE A 168 13.81 12.38 6.67
C PHE A 168 14.44 12.49 5.28
N LEU A 169 15.48 11.68 5.02
CA LEU A 169 16.12 11.59 3.71
C LEU A 169 15.22 10.82 2.73
N SER A 170 14.48 11.53 1.89
CA SER A 170 13.63 10.93 0.85
C SER A 170 14.38 10.60 -0.43
N ALA A 171 15.54 11.24 -0.65
CA ALA A 171 16.52 10.82 -1.64
C ALA A 171 17.96 11.09 -1.19
N VAL A 172 18.86 10.19 -1.58
CA VAL A 172 20.32 10.31 -1.36
C VAL A 172 21.06 10.15 -2.68
N GLN A 173 22.19 10.82 -2.83
CA GLN A 173 23.05 10.67 -3.99
C GLN A 173 24.50 11.07 -3.68
N ARG A 174 25.47 10.32 -4.21
CA ARG A 174 26.87 10.73 -4.30
C ARG A 174 27.46 10.23 -5.62
N GLY A 175 27.95 11.15 -6.44
CA GLY A 175 28.33 10.82 -7.82
C GLY A 175 27.15 10.22 -8.59
N ARG A 176 27.35 9.01 -9.13
CA ARG A 176 26.35 8.26 -9.90
C ARG A 176 25.56 7.22 -9.08
N VAL A 177 25.83 7.14 -7.78
CA VAL A 177 25.06 6.31 -6.84
C VAL A 177 23.94 7.16 -6.28
N GLY A 178 22.70 6.87 -6.66
CA GLY A 178 21.49 7.53 -6.15
C GLY A 178 20.52 6.51 -5.55
N ALA A 179 19.67 6.97 -4.63
CA ALA A 179 18.57 6.17 -4.12
C ALA A 179 17.41 7.05 -3.66
N VAL A 180 16.20 6.49 -3.68
CA VAL A 180 14.95 7.16 -3.28
C VAL A 180 14.17 6.29 -2.30
N GLN A 181 13.50 6.91 -1.33
CA GLN A 181 12.67 6.20 -0.34
C GLN A 181 11.26 5.93 -0.87
N PHE A 182 10.73 6.83 -1.71
CA PHE A 182 9.46 6.63 -2.43
C PHE A 182 9.63 5.59 -3.55
N HIS A 183 8.50 5.15 -4.12
CA HIS A 183 8.44 4.19 -5.24
C HIS A 183 8.11 4.91 -6.56
N PRO A 184 9.09 5.23 -7.43
CA PRO A 184 8.84 5.88 -8.71
C PRO A 184 7.87 5.10 -9.60
N GLU A 185 7.95 3.78 -9.61
CA GLU A 185 7.06 2.88 -10.35
C GLU A 185 5.60 2.88 -9.83
N LYS A 186 5.36 3.47 -8.65
CA LYS A 186 4.04 3.66 -8.05
C LYS A 186 3.64 5.13 -7.91
N SER A 187 4.43 6.04 -8.48
CA SER A 187 4.20 7.48 -8.37
C SER A 187 3.60 8.08 -9.66
N GLY A 188 2.91 7.26 -10.46
CA GLY A 188 2.31 7.67 -11.73
C GLY A 188 3.31 8.36 -12.69
N ALA A 189 2.83 9.35 -13.44
CA ALA A 189 3.64 10.06 -14.42
C ALA A 189 4.89 10.74 -13.82
N ALA A 190 4.81 11.26 -12.59
CA ALA A 190 5.95 11.91 -11.95
C ALA A 190 7.10 10.93 -11.68
N GLY A 191 6.78 9.74 -11.16
CA GLY A 191 7.78 8.71 -10.94
C GLY A 191 8.33 8.09 -12.22
N LEU A 192 7.49 7.91 -13.25
CA LEU A 192 7.95 7.43 -14.57
C LEU A 192 8.96 8.39 -15.22
N ARG A 193 8.80 9.71 -15.06
CA ARG A 193 9.80 10.68 -15.53
C ARG A 193 11.13 10.54 -14.80
N LEU A 194 11.09 10.36 -13.47
CA LEU A 194 12.30 10.14 -12.66
C LEU A 194 13.04 8.87 -13.08
N LEU A 195 12.32 7.77 -13.31
CA LEU A 195 12.90 6.54 -13.84
C LEU A 195 13.53 6.78 -15.22
N ARG A 196 12.82 7.48 -16.12
CA ARG A 196 13.35 7.81 -17.45
C ARG A 196 14.69 8.54 -17.37
N HIS A 197 14.84 9.52 -16.47
CA HIS A 197 16.10 10.25 -16.32
C HIS A 197 17.26 9.34 -15.89
N PHE A 198 17.02 8.42 -14.94
CA PHE A 198 18.04 7.45 -14.56
C PHE A 198 18.41 6.50 -15.71
N LEU A 199 17.41 5.99 -16.44
CA LEU A 199 17.59 5.00 -17.51
C LEU A 199 18.31 5.59 -18.72
N ALA A 200 17.96 6.82 -19.12
CA ALA A 200 18.56 7.53 -20.25
C ALA A 200 20.02 7.96 -19.97
N GLY A 201 20.35 8.30 -18.72
CA GLY A 201 21.68 8.77 -18.34
C GLY A 201 22.04 10.15 -18.95
N GLU A 202 23.34 10.45 -19.01
CA GLU A 202 23.88 11.75 -19.46
C GLU A 202 23.67 12.03 -20.97
N GLU A 203 23.33 11.02 -21.78
CA GLU A 203 23.10 11.16 -23.24
C GLU A 203 21.83 11.95 -23.58
N GLY A 204 20.93 12.16 -22.62
CA GLY A 204 19.65 12.84 -22.82
C GLY A 204 19.69 14.37 -22.79
N GLY A 205 20.84 15.00 -22.54
CA GLY A 205 20.95 16.47 -22.44
C GLY A 205 20.00 17.09 -21.40
N VAL A 206 19.57 16.31 -20.41
CA VAL A 206 18.50 16.67 -19.49
C VAL A 206 19.03 17.75 -18.55
N PRO A 207 18.41 18.96 -18.52
CA PRO A 207 18.79 19.98 -17.56
C PRO A 207 18.57 19.42 -16.15
N ALA A 208 19.57 19.53 -15.29
CA ALA A 208 19.38 19.21 -13.87
C ALA A 208 18.21 20.06 -13.34
N ALA A 209 17.33 19.48 -12.54
CA ALA A 209 16.40 20.34 -11.80
C ALA A 209 17.22 21.25 -10.90
N GLY A 210 16.87 22.54 -10.93
CA GLY A 210 17.37 23.48 -9.93
C GLY A 210 16.86 23.08 -8.56
N ARG A 211 17.71 23.24 -7.55
CA ARG A 211 17.35 23.22 -6.13
C ARG A 211 15.96 23.80 -5.92
N SER A 212 15.10 23.08 -5.20
CA SER A 212 13.77 23.59 -4.86
C SER A 212 13.96 24.90 -4.10
N ALA A 213 13.48 26.00 -4.68
CA ALA A 213 13.53 27.31 -4.04
C ALA A 213 12.58 27.40 -2.83
N CYS A 214 11.71 26.39 -2.67
CA CYS A 214 10.67 26.38 -1.64
C CYS A 214 11.24 25.93 -0.28
N THR A 215 11.15 26.82 0.70
CA THR A 215 11.52 26.59 2.11
C THR A 215 10.36 26.02 2.93
N GLU A 216 9.16 25.98 2.36
CA GLU A 216 7.96 25.45 3.03
C GLU A 216 8.12 23.96 3.35
N PRO A 217 7.51 23.48 4.46
CA PRO A 217 7.44 22.06 4.76
C PRO A 217 6.70 21.29 3.65
N THR A 218 7.14 20.06 3.42
CA THR A 218 6.44 19.15 2.49
C THR A 218 5.06 18.78 3.02
N ARG A 219 4.12 18.43 2.12
CA ARG A 219 2.72 18.19 2.51
C ARG A 219 2.26 16.80 2.12
N PHE A 220 1.86 16.03 3.12
CA PHE A 220 1.25 14.72 2.95
C PHE A 220 -0.21 14.87 2.48
N ALA A 221 -0.52 14.26 1.34
CA ALA A 221 -1.83 14.31 0.72
C ALA A 221 -2.77 13.22 1.25
N LYS A 222 -4.06 13.54 1.34
CA LYS A 222 -5.13 12.56 1.52
C LYS A 222 -5.21 11.65 0.28
N ARG A 223 -5.74 10.44 0.44
CA ARG A 223 -5.91 9.47 -0.65
C ARG A 223 -7.36 9.25 -1.01
N VAL A 224 -7.65 9.27 -2.32
CA VAL A 224 -8.90 8.78 -2.89
C VAL A 224 -8.66 7.41 -3.51
N ILE A 225 -9.22 6.37 -2.89
CA ILE A 225 -9.06 4.98 -3.30
C ILE A 225 -10.27 4.54 -4.12
N ALA A 226 -10.02 3.97 -5.30
CA ALA A 226 -11.05 3.37 -6.13
C ALA A 226 -11.10 1.86 -5.91
N CYS A 227 -12.29 1.32 -5.66
CA CYS A 227 -12.47 -0.11 -5.38
C CYS A 227 -13.36 -0.78 -6.42
N LEU A 228 -13.03 -2.02 -6.79
CA LEU A 228 -13.86 -2.86 -7.64
C LEU A 228 -14.01 -4.28 -7.08
N ASP A 229 -15.24 -4.76 -7.11
CA ASP A 229 -15.58 -6.15 -6.79
C ASP A 229 -15.35 -7.02 -8.03
N VAL A 230 -14.55 -8.07 -7.89
CA VAL A 230 -14.30 -9.05 -8.96
C VAL A 230 -15.02 -10.34 -8.60
N ARG A 231 -15.97 -10.76 -9.45
CA ARG A 231 -16.75 -11.99 -9.28
C ARG A 231 -16.64 -12.90 -10.50
N SER A 232 -16.96 -14.18 -10.33
CA SER A 232 -17.17 -15.10 -11.45
C SER A 232 -18.66 -15.12 -11.82
N ASN A 233 -19.00 -14.98 -13.10
CA ASN A 233 -20.36 -15.20 -13.58
C ASN A 233 -20.66 -16.71 -13.76
N ASP A 234 -21.90 -17.06 -14.13
CA ASP A 234 -22.34 -18.45 -14.36
C ASP A 234 -21.52 -19.20 -15.44
N ALA A 235 -20.87 -18.46 -16.35
CA ALA A 235 -19.99 -19.01 -17.39
C ALA A 235 -18.53 -19.15 -16.93
N GLY A 236 -18.22 -18.73 -15.69
CA GLY A 236 -16.87 -18.73 -15.13
C GLY A 236 -16.00 -17.54 -15.54
N ASP A 237 -16.57 -16.50 -16.16
CA ASP A 237 -15.85 -15.27 -16.52
C ASP A 237 -15.71 -14.33 -15.33
N LEU A 238 -14.58 -13.62 -15.26
CA LEU A 238 -14.42 -12.53 -14.30
C LEU A 238 -15.19 -11.30 -14.76
N VAL A 239 -16.07 -10.81 -13.89
CA VAL A 239 -16.89 -9.64 -14.10
C VAL A 239 -16.76 -8.69 -12.92
N VAL A 240 -16.92 -7.40 -13.18
CA VAL A 240 -17.12 -6.41 -12.13
C VAL A 240 -18.62 -6.26 -11.93
N THR A 241 -19.09 -6.53 -10.71
CA THR A 241 -20.52 -6.44 -10.39
C THR A 241 -20.78 -5.32 -9.39
N LYS A 242 -22.00 -4.79 -9.44
CA LYS A 242 -22.59 -3.92 -8.42
C LYS A 242 -22.75 -4.72 -7.11
N GLY A 243 -22.54 -4.09 -5.96
CA GLY A 243 -22.81 -4.68 -4.64
C GLY A 243 -24.18 -5.38 -4.59
N ASP A 244 -24.21 -6.54 -3.93
CA ASP A 244 -25.29 -7.49 -3.59
C ASP A 244 -26.55 -7.68 -4.48
N GLN A 245 -26.77 -6.98 -5.59
CA GLN A 245 -27.86 -7.22 -6.53
C GLN A 245 -27.51 -7.03 -8.03
N TYR A 246 -27.50 -8.19 -8.71
CA TYR A 246 -27.92 -8.59 -10.08
C TYR A 246 -27.32 -8.02 -11.39
N ASP A 247 -27.04 -9.04 -12.25
CA ASP A 247 -27.02 -9.20 -13.73
C ASP A 247 -26.51 -8.08 -14.64
N VAL A 248 -25.36 -8.32 -15.28
CA VAL A 248 -24.93 -7.61 -16.49
C VAL A 248 -24.86 -8.60 -17.65
N ARG A 249 -26.03 -8.96 -18.20
CA ARG A 249 -26.11 -9.67 -19.48
C ARG A 249 -26.17 -8.66 -20.60
N GLU A 250 -25.00 -8.24 -21.09
CA GLU A 250 -24.89 -7.76 -22.46
C GLU A 250 -24.44 -8.91 -23.35
N SER A 251 -25.28 -9.17 -24.35
CA SER A 251 -25.20 -10.15 -25.44
C SER A 251 -23.79 -10.59 -25.88
N GLY A 252 -23.49 -11.89 -25.67
CA GLY A 252 -22.76 -12.72 -26.63
C GLY A 252 -21.23 -12.85 -26.48
N ALA A 253 -20.84 -13.97 -25.85
CA ALA A 253 -19.57 -14.73 -25.93
C ALA A 253 -18.23 -14.12 -25.42
N VAL A 254 -17.46 -15.03 -24.80
CA VAL A 254 -15.99 -15.05 -24.59
C VAL A 254 -15.46 -14.51 -23.24
N ARG A 255 -14.52 -15.27 -22.64
CA ARG A 255 -13.69 -14.95 -21.45
C ARG A 255 -13.27 -13.47 -21.40
N ASN A 256 -13.98 -12.65 -20.64
CA ASN A 256 -13.77 -11.20 -20.65
C ASN A 256 -12.97 -10.69 -19.43
N LEU A 257 -11.69 -11.10 -19.35
CA LEU A 257 -10.70 -10.56 -18.39
C LEU A 257 -10.46 -9.04 -18.58
N GLY A 258 -10.91 -8.45 -19.69
CA GLY A 258 -10.70 -7.04 -20.04
C GLY A 258 -11.43 -6.08 -19.11
N LYS A 259 -12.63 -6.42 -18.64
CA LYS A 259 -13.47 -5.48 -17.89
C LYS A 259 -12.85 -5.00 -16.56
N PRO A 260 -12.30 -5.87 -15.67
CA PRO A 260 -11.62 -5.41 -14.47
C PRO A 260 -10.34 -4.59 -14.76
N VAL A 261 -9.58 -5.00 -15.78
CA VAL A 261 -8.32 -4.35 -16.17
C VAL A 261 -8.58 -2.96 -16.76
N GLU A 262 -9.50 -2.86 -17.73
CA GLU A 262 -9.92 -1.60 -18.36
C GLU A 262 -10.53 -0.63 -17.32
N LEU A 263 -11.30 -1.16 -16.37
CA LEU A 263 -11.84 -0.34 -15.29
C LEU A 263 -10.75 0.20 -14.36
N ALA A 264 -9.77 -0.63 -14.01
CA ALA A 264 -8.63 -0.20 -13.22
C ALA A 264 -7.77 0.83 -13.97
N GLU A 265 -7.51 0.61 -15.26
CA GLU A 265 -6.84 1.57 -16.13
C GLU A 265 -7.58 2.92 -16.14
N ARG A 266 -8.91 2.87 -16.33
CA ARG A 266 -9.75 4.07 -16.25
C ARG A 266 -9.64 4.78 -14.91
N TYR A 267 -9.72 4.05 -13.78
CA TYR A 267 -9.60 4.68 -12.46
C TYR A 267 -8.24 5.36 -12.28
N TYR A 268 -7.16 4.75 -12.76
CA TYR A 268 -5.84 5.35 -12.76
C TYR A 268 -5.79 6.64 -13.59
N GLU A 269 -6.33 6.63 -14.81
CA GLU A 269 -6.41 7.80 -15.70
C GLU A 269 -7.31 8.92 -15.14
N GLU A 270 -8.40 8.55 -14.46
CA GLU A 270 -9.31 9.47 -13.76
C GLU A 270 -8.71 10.00 -12.44
N GLY A 271 -7.50 9.57 -12.07
CA GLY A 271 -6.71 10.13 -10.99
C GLY A 271 -6.77 9.36 -9.68
N ALA A 272 -7.25 8.11 -9.62
CA ALA A 272 -7.23 7.30 -8.39
C ALA A 272 -5.81 7.25 -7.78
N ASP A 273 -5.73 7.36 -6.45
CA ASP A 273 -4.45 7.33 -5.74
C ASP A 273 -3.99 5.90 -5.44
N GLU A 274 -4.93 4.96 -5.47
CA GLU A 274 -4.76 3.53 -5.23
C GLU A 274 -5.98 2.79 -5.80
N ILE A 275 -5.79 1.55 -6.26
CA ILE A 275 -6.86 0.69 -6.76
C ILE A 275 -6.96 -0.57 -5.91
N THR A 276 -8.14 -0.82 -5.35
CA THR A 276 -8.44 -2.03 -4.57
C THR A 276 -9.31 -3.00 -5.37
N PHE A 277 -8.88 -4.26 -5.43
CA PHE A 277 -9.64 -5.37 -5.98
C PHE A 277 -10.18 -6.21 -4.83
N LEU A 278 -11.49 -6.36 -4.73
CA LEU A 278 -12.12 -7.30 -3.81
C LEU A 278 -12.45 -8.58 -4.56
N ASN A 279 -11.66 -9.63 -4.33
CA ASN A 279 -11.86 -10.93 -4.93
C ASN A 279 -13.01 -11.67 -4.24
N ILE A 280 -14.18 -11.63 -4.87
CA ILE A 280 -15.42 -12.28 -4.43
C ILE A 280 -15.80 -13.37 -5.45
N THR A 281 -14.82 -13.98 -6.11
CA THR A 281 -14.99 -15.20 -6.91
C THR A 281 -15.39 -16.33 -5.96
N GLY A 282 -16.69 -16.42 -5.68
CA GLY A 282 -17.24 -17.31 -4.67
C GLY A 282 -16.79 -18.77 -4.86
N PHE A 283 -16.52 -19.45 -3.75
CA PHE A 283 -16.54 -20.91 -3.64
C PHE A 283 -15.52 -21.70 -4.48
N ARG A 284 -14.34 -21.15 -4.77
CA ARG A 284 -13.19 -22.00 -5.12
C ARG A 284 -12.24 -22.05 -3.95
N ASP A 285 -11.98 -23.25 -3.43
CA ASP A 285 -11.12 -23.50 -2.27
C ASP A 285 -9.62 -23.19 -2.53
N PHE A 286 -9.28 -22.62 -3.69
CA PHE A 286 -7.91 -22.56 -4.21
C PHE A 286 -7.53 -21.18 -4.78
N PRO A 287 -6.95 -20.28 -3.97
CA PRO A 287 -6.45 -18.97 -4.40
C PRO A 287 -5.40 -19.04 -5.54
N LEU A 288 -4.52 -20.04 -5.53
CA LEU A 288 -3.50 -20.19 -6.58
C LEU A 288 -4.02 -20.87 -7.86
N ALA A 289 -5.16 -21.56 -7.80
CA ALA A 289 -5.86 -22.05 -8.99
C ALA A 289 -6.76 -20.96 -9.60
N ASP A 290 -7.01 -19.86 -8.88
CA ASP A 290 -7.66 -18.65 -9.38
C ASP A 290 -6.69 -17.83 -10.28
N GLN A 291 -6.13 -18.51 -11.29
CA GLN A 291 -5.35 -17.92 -12.38
C GLN A 291 -6.01 -16.66 -12.97
N PRO A 292 -7.35 -16.55 -13.08
CA PRO A 292 -7.99 -15.35 -13.58
C PRO A 292 -7.64 -14.08 -12.79
N MET A 293 -7.64 -14.11 -11.44
CA MET A 293 -7.36 -12.91 -10.65
C MET A 293 -5.87 -12.54 -10.67
N LEU A 294 -4.98 -13.54 -10.62
CA LEU A 294 -3.54 -13.32 -10.82
C LEU A 294 -3.26 -12.69 -12.18
N GLU A 295 -3.95 -13.15 -13.23
CA GLU A 295 -3.84 -12.58 -14.57
C GLU A 295 -4.40 -11.15 -14.66
N VAL A 296 -5.51 -10.84 -13.98
CA VAL A 296 -6.03 -9.47 -13.89
C VAL A 296 -5.00 -8.53 -13.26
N LEU A 297 -4.34 -8.92 -12.17
CA LEU A 297 -3.26 -8.11 -11.57
C LEU A 297 -2.07 -7.99 -12.53
N LYS A 298 -1.68 -9.09 -13.20
CA LYS A 298 -0.57 -9.11 -14.15
C LYS A 298 -0.79 -8.12 -15.28
N ARG A 299 -2.00 -8.09 -15.86
CA ARG A 299 -2.38 -7.16 -16.93
C ARG A 299 -2.58 -5.73 -16.43
N THR A 300 -3.21 -5.55 -15.27
CA THR A 300 -3.41 -4.22 -14.67
C THR A 300 -2.07 -3.53 -14.42
N SER A 301 -1.11 -4.25 -13.83
CA SER A 301 0.22 -3.71 -13.53
C SER A 301 1.05 -3.32 -14.76
N GLU A 302 0.63 -3.68 -15.99
CA GLU A 302 1.31 -3.26 -17.23
C GLU A 302 1.00 -1.79 -17.58
N ARG A 303 -0.11 -1.25 -17.08
CA ARG A 303 -0.62 0.08 -17.46
C ARG A 303 -0.88 0.99 -16.26
N VAL A 304 -1.10 0.42 -15.09
CA VAL A 304 -1.43 1.16 -13.86
C VAL A 304 -0.19 1.29 -12.96
N PHE A 305 0.26 2.54 -12.79
CA PHE A 305 1.46 2.90 -12.03
C PHE A 305 1.14 3.61 -10.70
N VAL A 306 0.10 3.13 -10.03
CA VAL A 306 -0.29 3.46 -8.65
C VAL A 306 -0.39 2.15 -7.83
N PRO A 307 -0.48 2.21 -6.49
CA PRO A 307 -0.59 1.02 -5.66
C PRO A 307 -1.83 0.20 -5.98
N LEU A 308 -1.66 -1.13 -5.99
CA LEU A 308 -2.71 -2.11 -6.19
C LEU A 308 -2.90 -2.94 -4.90
N THR A 309 -4.13 -2.98 -4.40
CA THR A 309 -4.50 -3.76 -3.21
C THR A 309 -5.41 -4.90 -3.62
N ILE A 310 -5.15 -6.12 -3.13
CA ILE A 310 -6.01 -7.29 -3.39
C ILE A 310 -6.56 -7.85 -2.08
N GLY A 311 -7.88 -7.94 -1.97
CA GLY A 311 -8.56 -8.59 -0.85
C GLY A 311 -9.27 -9.87 -1.27
N GLY A 312 -9.40 -10.82 -0.36
CA GLY A 312 -10.12 -12.08 -0.57
C GLY A 312 -9.21 -13.26 -0.92
N GLY A 313 -9.37 -14.37 -0.20
CA GLY A 313 -8.63 -15.62 -0.46
C GLY A 313 -7.21 -15.68 0.12
N ILE A 314 -6.78 -14.72 0.94
CA ILE A 314 -5.42 -14.68 1.50
C ILE A 314 -5.34 -15.55 2.76
N ARG A 315 -5.26 -16.87 2.59
CA ARG A 315 -5.24 -17.86 3.67
C ARG A 315 -4.46 -19.11 3.28
N ALA A 316 -4.07 -19.89 4.29
CA ALA A 316 -3.47 -21.20 4.06
C ALA A 316 -4.50 -22.17 3.44
N PHE A 317 -4.04 -23.05 2.56
CA PHE A 317 -4.88 -24.06 1.91
C PHE A 317 -4.06 -25.27 1.45
N THR A 318 -4.72 -26.37 1.07
CA THR A 318 -4.07 -27.57 0.51
C THR A 318 -4.70 -27.91 -0.82
N ASP A 319 -3.95 -27.92 -1.92
CA ASP A 319 -4.48 -28.18 -3.26
C ASP A 319 -4.94 -29.64 -3.50
N ASP A 320 -5.58 -29.89 -4.64
CA ASP A 320 -6.06 -31.22 -5.05
C ASP A 320 -4.95 -32.28 -5.16
N SER A 321 -3.68 -31.85 -5.27
CA SER A 321 -2.51 -32.75 -5.28
C SER A 321 -2.00 -33.08 -3.87
N GLY A 322 -2.62 -32.51 -2.83
CA GLY A 322 -2.23 -32.67 -1.43
C GLY A 322 -1.08 -31.75 -1.01
N ARG A 323 -0.70 -30.77 -1.83
CA ARG A 323 0.35 -29.80 -1.48
C ARG A 323 -0.24 -28.68 -0.62
N ALA A 324 0.31 -28.51 0.57
CA ALA A 324 -0.05 -27.41 1.46
C ALA A 324 0.67 -26.11 1.08
N TYR A 325 -0.06 -25.00 1.14
CA TYR A 325 0.43 -23.64 0.96
C TYR A 325 0.06 -22.83 2.21
N SER A 326 1.02 -22.06 2.71
CA SER A 326 0.80 -21.08 3.77
C SER A 326 0.10 -19.83 3.22
N ALA A 327 -0.46 -19.00 4.11
CA ALA A 327 -0.98 -17.69 3.70
C ALA A 327 0.12 -16.79 3.10
N LEU A 328 1.37 -16.97 3.56
CA LEU A 328 2.53 -16.29 3.01
C LEU A 328 2.81 -16.70 1.55
N ASP A 329 2.69 -17.99 1.21
CA ASP A 329 2.85 -18.47 -0.17
C ASP A 329 1.80 -17.85 -1.10
N VAL A 330 0.56 -17.71 -0.61
CA VAL A 330 -0.52 -17.06 -1.36
C VAL A 330 -0.23 -15.58 -1.57
N ALA A 331 0.19 -14.88 -0.51
CA ALA A 331 0.54 -13.48 -0.58
C ALA A 331 1.72 -13.23 -1.54
N ASP A 332 2.77 -14.08 -1.51
CA ASP A 332 3.91 -13.95 -2.44
C ASP A 332 3.44 -14.02 -3.89
N GLU A 333 2.59 -14.97 -4.26
CA GLU A 333 2.11 -15.07 -5.64
C GLU A 333 1.30 -13.82 -6.06
N TYR A 334 0.47 -13.27 -5.16
CA TYR A 334 -0.24 -12.02 -5.43
C TYR A 334 0.72 -10.83 -5.61
N PHE A 335 1.73 -10.70 -4.76
CA PHE A 335 2.76 -9.66 -4.91
C PHE A 335 3.54 -9.81 -6.21
N ARG A 336 3.92 -11.04 -6.58
CA ARG A 336 4.59 -11.34 -7.87
C ARG A 336 3.70 -11.07 -9.07
N SER A 337 2.39 -11.16 -8.90
CA SER A 337 1.40 -10.89 -9.93
C SER A 337 1.10 -9.40 -10.11
N GLY A 338 1.51 -8.54 -9.18
CA GLY A 338 1.39 -7.09 -9.33
C GLY A 338 0.71 -6.37 -8.16
N ALA A 339 0.20 -7.08 -7.15
CA ALA A 339 -0.30 -6.46 -5.93
C ALA A 339 0.84 -5.81 -5.14
N ASP A 340 0.55 -4.73 -4.43
CA ASP A 340 1.47 -4.08 -3.49
C ASP A 340 1.04 -4.31 -2.04
N LYS A 341 -0.25 -4.54 -1.83
CA LYS A 341 -0.85 -4.83 -0.51
C LYS A 341 -1.86 -5.95 -0.63
N ILE A 342 -1.99 -6.73 0.43
CA ILE A 342 -3.02 -7.75 0.60
C ILE A 342 -4.02 -7.30 1.67
N SER A 343 -5.28 -7.65 1.50
CA SER A 343 -6.35 -7.36 2.45
C SER A 343 -6.91 -8.66 3.04
N ILE A 344 -6.89 -8.75 4.37
CA ILE A 344 -7.37 -9.89 5.16
C ILE A 344 -8.69 -9.49 5.84
N GLY A 345 -9.76 -10.26 5.58
CA GLY A 345 -11.09 -10.02 6.13
C GLY A 345 -11.43 -10.98 7.28
N SER A 346 -12.31 -11.96 7.03
CA SER A 346 -12.83 -12.88 8.05
C SER A 346 -11.76 -13.64 8.84
N ASP A 347 -10.64 -14.02 8.19
CA ASP A 347 -9.53 -14.70 8.86
C ASP A 347 -8.83 -13.82 9.91
N ALA A 348 -8.90 -12.49 9.78
CA ALA A 348 -8.37 -11.57 10.79
C ALA A 348 -9.17 -11.66 12.10
N VAL A 349 -10.49 -11.85 12.03
CA VAL A 349 -11.33 -11.99 13.23
C VAL A 349 -10.98 -13.26 13.99
N ALA A 350 -10.84 -14.39 13.29
CA ALA A 350 -10.41 -15.65 13.90
C ALA A 350 -8.99 -15.56 14.50
N ALA A 351 -8.07 -14.87 13.81
CA ALA A 351 -6.73 -14.62 14.32
C ALA A 351 -6.75 -13.79 15.63
N VAL A 352 -7.61 -12.78 15.69
CA VAL A 352 -7.77 -11.94 16.89
C VAL A 352 -8.42 -12.71 18.03
N GLU A 353 -9.48 -13.48 17.79
CA GLU A 353 -10.08 -14.34 18.83
C GLU A 353 -9.02 -15.26 19.46
N ALA A 354 -8.18 -15.88 18.64
CA ALA A 354 -7.10 -16.74 19.10
C ALA A 354 -6.00 -15.96 19.86
N TYR A 355 -5.62 -14.78 19.37
CA TYR A 355 -4.65 -13.89 20.02
C TYR A 355 -5.14 -13.42 21.39
N LEU A 356 -6.41 -13.02 21.50
CA LEU A 356 -7.04 -12.61 22.76
C LEU A 356 -7.16 -13.79 23.73
N ALA A 357 -7.55 -14.98 23.24
CA ALA A 357 -7.59 -16.20 24.06
C ALA A 357 -6.22 -16.59 24.64
N ARG A 358 -5.13 -16.22 23.96
CA ARG A 358 -3.74 -16.37 24.44
C ARG A 358 -3.26 -15.21 25.34
N GLY A 359 -4.15 -14.30 25.75
CA GLY A 359 -3.79 -13.16 26.60
C GLY A 359 -2.99 -12.08 25.85
N GLY A 360 -3.18 -11.94 24.54
CA GLY A 360 -2.48 -10.94 23.73
C GLY A 360 -1.04 -11.34 23.37
N VAL A 361 -0.76 -12.64 23.27
CA VAL A 361 0.57 -13.15 22.92
C VAL A 361 0.60 -13.61 21.46
N LYS A 362 1.55 -13.04 20.72
CA LYS A 362 1.93 -13.44 19.36
C LYS A 362 2.50 -14.86 19.36
N ASP A 363 2.14 -15.65 18.36
CA ASP A 363 2.69 -17.00 18.17
C ASP A 363 3.28 -17.21 16.76
N GLY A 364 3.25 -16.17 15.92
CA GLY A 364 3.79 -16.19 14.56
C GLY A 364 3.00 -17.06 13.58
N SER A 365 1.83 -17.57 13.98
CA SER A 365 1.05 -18.50 13.17
C SER A 365 0.04 -17.82 12.24
N THR A 366 -0.34 -16.58 12.54
CA THR A 366 -1.38 -15.89 11.78
C THR A 366 -0.86 -15.37 10.44
N ALA A 367 -1.75 -15.26 9.45
CA ALA A 367 -1.40 -14.66 8.16
C ALA A 367 -0.86 -13.23 8.31
N ILE A 368 -1.40 -12.45 9.27
CA ILE A 368 -0.96 -11.09 9.58
C ILE A 368 0.51 -11.10 10.00
N GLU A 369 0.87 -11.93 10.98
CA GLU A 369 2.24 -12.02 11.49
C GLU A 369 3.21 -12.51 10.42
N GLN A 370 2.85 -13.56 9.68
CA GLN A 370 3.72 -14.18 8.67
C GLN A 370 4.02 -13.24 7.51
N ILE A 371 3.00 -12.56 6.98
CA ILE A 371 3.14 -11.65 5.85
C ILE A 371 3.88 -10.39 6.29
N ALA A 372 3.54 -9.81 7.45
CA ALA A 372 4.21 -8.62 7.97
C ALA A 372 5.69 -8.88 8.29
N ALA A 373 6.06 -10.07 8.76
CA ALA A 373 7.45 -10.42 9.04
C ALA A 373 8.35 -10.40 7.80
N VAL A 374 7.80 -10.68 6.60
CA VAL A 374 8.56 -10.72 5.35
C VAL A 374 8.45 -9.41 4.57
N TYR A 375 7.21 -8.91 4.39
CA TYR A 375 6.92 -7.78 3.52
C TYR A 375 6.76 -6.45 4.28
N GLY A 376 6.84 -6.48 5.61
CA GLY A 376 6.58 -5.35 6.49
C GLY A 376 5.09 -5.10 6.70
N ASN A 377 4.76 -4.37 7.78
CA ASN A 377 3.37 -4.07 8.14
C ASN A 377 2.61 -3.39 6.99
N GLN A 378 3.29 -2.54 6.22
CA GLN A 378 2.72 -1.79 5.11
C GLN A 378 2.08 -2.65 4.01
N ALA A 379 2.43 -3.94 3.92
CA ALA A 379 1.86 -4.86 2.95
C ALA A 379 0.52 -5.48 3.41
N VAL A 380 0.15 -5.34 4.69
CA VAL A 380 -1.01 -6.01 5.30
C VAL A 380 -2.09 -5.00 5.66
N VAL A 381 -3.20 -5.07 4.93
CA VAL A 381 -4.43 -4.32 5.17
C VAL A 381 -5.45 -5.24 5.84
N ILE A 382 -6.22 -4.73 6.80
CA ILE A 382 -7.30 -5.50 7.44
C ILE A 382 -8.64 -4.92 7.05
N SER A 383 -9.46 -5.72 6.36
CA SER A 383 -10.85 -5.35 6.06
C SER A 383 -11.73 -5.69 7.24
N ILE A 384 -12.30 -4.68 7.87
CA ILE A 384 -13.23 -4.84 9.01
C ILE A 384 -14.63 -4.49 8.54
N ASP A 385 -15.57 -5.41 8.80
CA ASP A 385 -17.00 -5.26 8.47
C ASP A 385 -17.84 -5.18 9.77
N PRO A 386 -17.89 -4.00 10.41
CA PRO A 386 -18.68 -3.77 11.60
C PRO A 386 -20.15 -3.46 11.27
N ARG A 387 -21.03 -3.81 12.22
CA ARG A 387 -22.41 -3.33 12.29
C ARG A 387 -22.70 -2.78 13.69
N ARG A 388 -23.54 -1.75 13.76
CA ARG A 388 -23.90 -1.12 15.04
C ARG A 388 -24.85 -2.00 15.85
N VAL A 389 -24.59 -2.08 17.14
CA VAL A 389 -25.43 -2.73 18.15
C VAL A 389 -25.72 -1.72 19.24
N TYR A 390 -26.99 -1.37 19.41
CA TYR A 390 -27.45 -0.39 20.40
C TYR A 390 -27.52 -1.01 21.81
N VAL A 391 -27.25 -0.19 22.82
CA VAL A 391 -27.32 -0.55 24.23
C VAL A 391 -27.86 0.62 25.07
N ASP A 392 -28.53 0.30 26.18
CA ASP A 392 -29.16 1.30 27.05
C ASP A 392 -28.15 2.19 27.79
N SER A 393 -27.00 1.63 28.17
CA SER A 393 -25.92 2.35 28.85
C SER A 393 -24.55 1.75 28.49
N PRO A 394 -23.45 2.49 28.71
CA PRO A 394 -22.09 1.98 28.54
C PRO A 394 -21.79 0.70 29.33
N GLU A 395 -22.41 0.51 30.49
CA GLU A 395 -22.18 -0.64 31.38
C GLU A 395 -22.93 -1.90 30.94
N ALA A 396 -23.86 -1.79 29.99
CA ALA A 396 -24.64 -2.93 29.50
C ALA A 396 -23.82 -3.91 28.66
N THR A 397 -22.58 -3.56 28.30
CA THR A 397 -21.67 -4.39 27.53
C THR A 397 -20.23 -4.22 28.01
N ARG A 398 -19.39 -5.23 27.75
CA ARG A 398 -17.93 -5.12 27.94
C ARG A 398 -17.23 -4.36 26.80
N HIS A 399 -17.93 -4.17 25.69
CA HIS A 399 -17.38 -3.64 24.46
C HIS A 399 -17.22 -2.12 24.50
N ALA A 400 -16.31 -1.61 23.66
CA ALA A 400 -16.14 -0.18 23.50
C ALA A 400 -17.39 0.46 22.89
N VAL A 401 -18.10 1.27 23.68
CA VAL A 401 -19.30 2.01 23.23
C VAL A 401 -18.97 3.42 22.75
N VAL A 402 -19.82 3.93 21.87
CA VAL A 402 -19.92 5.35 21.51
C VAL A 402 -21.30 5.88 21.90
N GLU A 403 -21.35 7.11 22.37
CA GLU A 403 -22.61 7.86 22.39
C GLU A 403 -22.95 8.25 20.95
N THR A 404 -24.20 8.06 20.54
CA THR A 404 -24.62 8.27 19.16
C THR A 404 -25.59 9.43 19.02
N ALA A 405 -25.40 10.22 17.97
CA ALA A 405 -26.29 11.32 17.62
C ALA A 405 -27.66 10.84 17.12
N THR A 406 -27.74 9.60 16.60
CA THR A 406 -28.99 9.00 16.10
C THR A 406 -29.45 7.92 17.08
N PRO A 407 -30.51 8.16 17.87
CA PRO A 407 -31.00 7.18 18.83
C PRO A 407 -31.40 5.85 18.18
N GLY A 408 -31.22 4.77 18.93
CA GLY A 408 -31.64 3.43 18.53
C GLY A 408 -33.17 3.27 18.45
N PRO A 409 -33.65 2.12 17.96
CA PRO A 409 -35.08 1.85 17.77
C PRO A 409 -35.94 2.03 19.03
N ASN A 410 -35.37 1.84 20.22
CA ASN A 410 -36.04 1.98 21.51
C ASN A 410 -35.60 3.25 22.26
N GLY A 411 -34.88 4.16 21.61
CA GLY A 411 -34.35 5.38 22.20
C GLY A 411 -32.98 5.24 22.86
N GLU A 412 -32.28 4.13 22.61
CA GLU A 412 -30.90 3.91 23.07
C GLU A 412 -29.98 5.03 22.57
N ARG A 413 -29.14 5.59 23.45
CA ARG A 413 -28.18 6.65 23.10
C ARG A 413 -26.75 6.16 22.95
N TYR A 414 -26.53 4.87 23.18
CA TYR A 414 -25.21 4.26 23.09
C TYR A 414 -25.25 3.09 22.11
N GLY A 415 -24.13 2.85 21.46
CA GLY A 415 -23.94 1.66 20.65
C GLY A 415 -22.48 1.27 20.57
N TRP A 416 -22.23 0.01 20.25
CA TRP A 416 -20.91 -0.50 19.91
C TRP A 416 -20.95 -1.13 18.52
N PHE A 417 -19.78 -1.38 17.95
CA PHE A 417 -19.69 -1.89 16.58
C PHE A 417 -19.21 -3.33 16.59
N GLN A 418 -20.14 -4.24 16.34
CA GLN A 418 -19.89 -5.68 16.31
C GLN A 418 -19.21 -6.06 15.01
N CYS A 419 -18.04 -6.69 15.09
CA CYS A 419 -17.37 -7.24 13.92
C CYS A 419 -18.10 -8.46 13.37
N THR A 420 -18.07 -8.60 12.05
CA THR A 420 -18.71 -9.72 11.35
C THR A 420 -17.73 -10.50 10.49
N VAL A 421 -18.12 -11.71 10.10
CA VAL A 421 -17.41 -12.59 9.18
C VAL A 421 -18.35 -13.10 8.08
N LYS A 422 -17.79 -13.81 7.10
CA LYS A 422 -18.52 -14.36 5.93
C LYS A 422 -19.23 -13.27 5.11
N GLY A 423 -18.61 -12.09 5.01
CA GLY A 423 -19.16 -10.92 4.32
C GLY A 423 -20.42 -10.41 5.01
N GLY A 424 -20.32 -9.96 6.27
CA GLY A 424 -21.44 -9.36 7.00
C GLY A 424 -22.46 -10.31 7.63
N ARG A 425 -22.48 -11.59 7.24
CA ARG A 425 -23.57 -12.53 7.55
C ARG A 425 -23.56 -13.09 8.96
N GLU A 426 -22.40 -13.16 9.61
CA GLU A 426 -22.25 -13.76 10.93
C GLU A 426 -21.53 -12.80 11.87
N GLY A 427 -22.16 -12.41 12.98
CA GLY A 427 -21.55 -11.54 13.99
C GLY A 427 -20.67 -12.32 14.97
N ARG A 428 -19.59 -11.69 15.44
CA ARG A 428 -18.70 -12.24 16.46
C ARG A 428 -18.78 -11.42 17.75
N ASP A 429 -18.41 -12.03 18.87
CA ASP A 429 -18.33 -11.34 20.17
C ASP A 429 -17.01 -10.56 20.28
N VAL A 430 -16.75 -9.70 19.30
CA VAL A 430 -15.54 -8.88 19.19
C VAL A 430 -15.99 -7.53 18.67
N ASP A 431 -15.63 -6.46 19.37
CA ASP A 431 -15.89 -5.11 18.89
C ASP A 431 -14.79 -4.59 17.95
N VAL A 432 -15.12 -3.54 17.20
CA VAL A 432 -14.21 -2.94 16.21
C VAL A 432 -12.90 -2.44 16.80
N VAL A 433 -12.91 -1.96 18.05
CA VAL A 433 -11.73 -1.42 18.73
C VAL A 433 -10.81 -2.56 19.17
N GLU A 434 -11.38 -3.62 19.75
CA GLU A 434 -10.68 -4.85 20.09
C GLU A 434 -10.01 -5.45 18.85
N LEU A 435 -10.76 -5.57 17.75
CA LEU A 435 -10.25 -6.12 16.49
C LEU A 435 -9.12 -5.26 15.91
N ALA A 436 -9.33 -3.95 15.78
CA ALA A 436 -8.35 -3.05 15.16
C ALA A 436 -7.03 -3.03 15.94
N ARG A 437 -7.07 -2.95 17.28
CA ARG A 437 -5.87 -2.97 18.13
C ARG A 437 -5.12 -4.29 18.09
N ALA A 438 -5.86 -5.40 18.12
CA ALA A 438 -5.24 -6.72 18.05
C ALA A 438 -4.57 -6.95 16.68
N CYS A 439 -5.22 -6.53 15.59
CA CYS A 439 -4.65 -6.58 14.25
C CYS A 439 -3.39 -5.71 14.10
N GLU A 440 -3.43 -4.47 14.59
CA GLU A 440 -2.25 -3.59 14.64
C GLU A 440 -1.11 -4.27 15.42
N ALA A 441 -1.41 -4.81 16.59
CA ALA A 441 -0.43 -5.52 17.40
C ALA A 441 0.17 -6.71 16.62
N LEU A 442 -0.65 -7.50 15.92
CA LEU A 442 -0.21 -8.66 15.13
C LEU A 442 0.66 -8.28 13.92
N GLY A 443 0.62 -7.04 13.45
CA GLY A 443 1.48 -6.54 12.37
C GLY A 443 0.74 -5.95 11.17
N ALA A 444 -0.57 -5.67 11.28
CA ALA A 444 -1.26 -4.90 10.26
C ALA A 444 -0.64 -3.50 10.11
N GLY A 445 -0.62 -2.98 8.88
CA GLY A 445 -0.13 -1.63 8.58
C GLY A 445 -1.20 -0.68 8.10
N GLU A 446 -2.44 -1.13 7.92
CA GLU A 446 -3.57 -0.29 7.52
C GLU A 446 -4.90 -0.99 7.83
N ILE A 447 -5.92 -0.23 8.21
CA ILE A 447 -7.29 -0.71 8.40
C ILE A 447 -8.16 -0.22 7.25
N LEU A 448 -8.77 -1.14 6.51
CA LEU A 448 -9.89 -0.85 5.62
C LEU A 448 -11.19 -0.97 6.42
N LEU A 449 -11.74 0.16 6.82
CA LEU A 449 -12.89 0.22 7.72
C LEU A 449 -14.18 0.40 6.91
N ASN A 450 -14.87 -0.70 6.65
CA ASN A 450 -16.20 -0.68 6.04
C ASN A 450 -17.25 -0.35 7.09
N SER A 451 -18.50 -0.14 6.64
CA SER A 451 -19.65 0.04 7.51
C SER A 451 -20.86 -0.62 6.90
N ILE A 452 -21.30 -1.74 7.48
CA ILE A 452 -22.46 -2.51 6.97
C ILE A 452 -23.71 -1.61 6.93
N ASP A 453 -23.90 -0.76 7.93
CA ASP A 453 -25.07 0.11 8.04
C ASP A 453 -25.06 1.30 7.07
N ARG A 454 -23.91 1.59 6.44
CA ARG A 454 -23.75 2.68 5.46
C ARG A 454 -23.56 2.18 4.03
N ASP A 455 -23.25 0.90 3.85
CA ASP A 455 -22.96 0.38 2.53
C ASP A 455 -24.15 0.52 1.57
N GLY A 456 -23.88 0.96 0.35
CA GLY A 456 -24.89 1.23 -0.68
C GLY A 456 -25.88 2.36 -0.40
N THR A 457 -25.87 2.99 0.77
CA THR A 457 -26.87 4.02 1.16
C THR A 457 -26.68 5.35 0.45
N GLY A 458 -25.43 5.70 0.11
CA GLY A 458 -25.07 7.00 -0.43
C GLY A 458 -25.29 8.18 0.54
N ALA A 459 -25.39 7.92 1.85
CA ALA A 459 -25.71 8.91 2.87
C ALA A 459 -24.49 9.46 3.63
N GLY A 460 -23.27 9.16 3.16
CA GLY A 460 -22.02 9.53 3.82
C GLY A 460 -21.42 8.39 4.62
N PHE A 461 -20.18 8.58 5.08
CA PHE A 461 -19.44 7.61 5.88
C PHE A 461 -19.97 7.59 7.33
N ASP A 462 -19.75 6.50 8.08
CA ASP A 462 -20.06 6.47 9.52
C ASP A 462 -18.94 7.17 10.31
N LEU A 463 -19.13 8.46 10.60
CA LEU A 463 -18.12 9.28 11.28
C LEU A 463 -17.87 8.83 12.74
N GLU A 464 -18.88 8.28 13.42
CA GLU A 464 -18.73 7.80 14.80
C GLU A 464 -17.86 6.55 14.84
N LEU A 465 -18.13 5.61 13.92
CA LEU A 465 -17.31 4.41 13.73
C LEU A 465 -15.85 4.76 13.42
N ILE A 466 -15.66 5.63 12.42
CA ILE A 466 -14.33 6.02 11.97
C ILE A 466 -13.58 6.75 13.07
N GLY A 467 -14.23 7.68 13.77
CA GLY A 467 -13.64 8.39 14.91
C GLY A 467 -13.21 7.43 16.02
N GLN A 468 -14.03 6.43 16.34
CA GLN A 468 -13.72 5.44 17.37
C GLN A 468 -12.49 4.60 17.02
N VAL A 469 -12.41 4.09 15.79
CA VAL A 469 -11.25 3.30 15.33
C VAL A 469 -10.00 4.17 15.20
N ARG A 470 -10.11 5.38 14.65
CA ARG A 470 -8.97 6.28 14.49
C ARG A 470 -8.33 6.65 15.83
N ALA A 471 -9.13 6.81 16.89
CA ALA A 471 -8.64 7.04 18.24
C ALA A 471 -8.03 5.79 18.90
N ALA A 472 -8.33 4.60 18.38
CA ALA A 472 -7.92 3.33 18.97
C ALA A 472 -6.56 2.81 18.47
N VAL A 473 -6.14 3.18 17.26
CA VAL A 473 -4.94 2.66 16.59
C VAL A 473 -3.98 3.76 16.13
N SER A 474 -2.71 3.39 15.90
CA SER A 474 -1.66 4.25 15.36
C SER A 474 -1.27 3.94 13.90
N ILE A 475 -1.94 2.98 13.27
CA ILE A 475 -1.83 2.69 11.83
C ILE A 475 -2.89 3.45 11.01
N PRO A 476 -2.65 3.73 9.72
CA PRO A 476 -3.61 4.41 8.85
C PRO A 476 -4.98 3.73 8.80
N VAL A 477 -6.03 4.54 8.69
CA VAL A 477 -7.42 4.07 8.55
C VAL A 477 -7.99 4.58 7.21
N ILE A 478 -8.53 3.68 6.42
CA ILE A 478 -9.29 3.98 5.20
C ILE A 478 -10.78 3.99 5.57
N ALA A 479 -11.44 5.13 5.40
CA ALA A 479 -12.89 5.23 5.48
C ALA A 479 -13.55 4.59 4.25
N SER A 480 -14.44 3.64 4.44
CA SER A 480 -15.17 2.94 3.37
C SER A 480 -16.66 2.83 3.70
N SER A 481 -17.47 2.52 2.68
CA SER A 481 -18.94 2.38 2.72
C SER A 481 -19.70 3.70 2.98
N GLY A 482 -20.61 4.06 2.07
CA GLY A 482 -21.57 5.17 2.25
C GLY A 482 -21.33 6.42 1.42
N ALA A 483 -20.17 6.57 0.78
CA ALA A 483 -19.90 7.68 -0.13
C ALA A 483 -20.97 7.79 -1.25
N GLY A 484 -21.41 9.02 -1.51
CA GLY A 484 -22.56 9.33 -2.38
C GLY A 484 -22.36 10.58 -3.23
N CYS A 485 -21.63 11.57 -2.70
CA CYS A 485 -21.26 12.82 -3.38
C CYS A 485 -19.83 13.25 -2.99
N VAL A 486 -19.35 14.36 -3.55
CA VAL A 486 -17.98 14.88 -3.30
C VAL A 486 -17.83 15.40 -1.87
N GLU A 487 -18.91 15.93 -1.30
CA GLU A 487 -18.96 16.51 0.04
C GLU A 487 -18.64 15.49 1.13
N HIS A 488 -19.09 14.23 0.96
CA HIS A 488 -18.82 13.15 1.92
C HIS A 488 -17.31 12.89 2.11
N PHE A 489 -16.49 13.13 1.08
CA PHE A 489 -15.03 13.00 1.19
C PHE A 489 -14.43 14.16 2.01
N ALA A 490 -14.87 15.39 1.76
CA ALA A 490 -14.39 16.53 2.55
C ALA A 490 -14.81 16.41 4.02
N GLU A 491 -16.07 16.00 4.26
CA GLU A 491 -16.62 15.78 5.59
C GLU A 491 -15.80 14.74 6.38
N VAL A 492 -15.56 13.55 5.80
CA VAL A 492 -14.83 12.50 6.53
C VAL A 492 -13.40 12.91 6.83
N PHE A 493 -12.70 13.57 5.90
CA PHE A 493 -11.33 14.05 6.16
C PHE A 493 -11.28 15.14 7.23
N ALA A 494 -12.22 16.09 7.21
CA ALA A 494 -12.29 17.17 8.17
C ALA A 494 -12.70 16.69 9.57
N ALA A 495 -13.67 15.78 9.66
CA ALA A 495 -14.23 15.34 10.93
C ALA A 495 -13.35 14.31 11.66
N THR A 496 -12.62 13.47 10.92
CA THR A 496 -11.94 12.30 11.52
C THR A 496 -10.42 12.30 11.35
N GLY A 497 -9.89 13.10 10.43
CA GLY A 497 -8.46 13.17 10.17
C GLY A 497 -7.86 11.94 9.48
N VAL A 498 -8.65 10.94 9.08
CA VAL A 498 -8.18 9.74 8.36
C VAL A 498 -7.37 10.06 7.12
N GLU A 499 -6.47 9.17 6.74
CA GLU A 499 -5.53 9.36 5.64
C GLU A 499 -6.16 9.06 4.27
N ALA A 500 -7.21 8.26 4.22
CA ALA A 500 -7.83 7.80 2.99
C ALA A 500 -9.34 7.62 3.08
N ALA A 501 -9.99 7.80 1.94
CA ALA A 501 -11.39 7.47 1.74
C ALA A 501 -11.53 6.63 0.46
N LEU A 502 -12.30 5.56 0.56
CA LEU A 502 -12.54 4.59 -0.50
C LEU A 502 -13.98 4.65 -0.97
N ALA A 503 -14.17 4.60 -2.28
CA ALA A 503 -15.48 4.35 -2.86
C ALA A 503 -15.42 3.39 -4.05
N ALA A 504 -16.51 2.64 -4.23
CA ALA A 504 -16.66 1.68 -5.32
C ALA A 504 -17.76 2.14 -6.28
N GLY A 505 -19.03 2.00 -5.86
CA GLY A 505 -20.19 2.15 -6.72
C GLY A 505 -20.31 3.49 -7.45
N ILE A 506 -20.08 4.60 -6.76
CA ILE A 506 -20.21 5.95 -7.34
C ILE A 506 -19.17 6.24 -8.44
N PHE A 507 -17.97 5.68 -8.31
CA PHE A 507 -16.90 5.77 -9.31
C PHE A 507 -17.17 4.83 -10.46
N HIS A 508 -17.62 3.60 -10.17
CA HIS A 508 -17.98 2.62 -11.19
C HIS A 508 -19.05 3.18 -12.15
N ARG A 509 -20.13 3.74 -11.58
CA ARG A 509 -21.29 4.29 -12.30
C ARG A 509 -21.07 5.69 -12.87
N ARG A 510 -19.91 6.32 -12.61
CA ARG A 510 -19.60 7.72 -13.00
C ARG A 510 -20.62 8.74 -12.48
N GLU A 511 -21.29 8.43 -11.37
CA GLU A 511 -22.19 9.37 -10.69
C GLU A 511 -21.39 10.50 -10.05
N VAL A 512 -20.21 10.15 -9.51
CA VAL A 512 -19.25 11.09 -8.94
C VAL A 512 -17.90 10.78 -9.58
N PRO A 513 -17.38 11.58 -10.52
CA PRO A 513 -16.06 11.36 -11.09
C PRO A 513 -14.95 11.53 -10.03
N ILE A 514 -13.89 10.72 -10.09
CA ILE A 514 -12.75 10.82 -9.15
C ILE A 514 -12.12 12.22 -9.20
N GLN A 515 -11.94 12.76 -10.42
CA GLN A 515 -11.42 14.12 -10.59
C GLN A 515 -12.31 15.19 -9.97
N ALA A 516 -13.63 14.99 -9.91
CA ALA A 516 -14.55 15.92 -9.26
C ALA A 516 -14.34 15.92 -7.75
N VAL A 517 -14.16 14.74 -7.13
CA VAL A 517 -13.79 14.62 -5.72
C VAL A 517 -12.49 15.38 -5.46
N LYS A 518 -11.44 15.14 -6.25
CA LYS A 518 -10.14 15.78 -6.06
C LYS A 518 -10.18 17.30 -6.23
N SER A 519 -10.90 17.80 -7.23
CA SER A 519 -11.08 19.24 -7.44
C SER A 519 -11.81 19.87 -6.24
N TYR A 520 -12.90 19.26 -5.79
CA TYR A 520 -13.65 19.74 -4.63
C TYR A 520 -12.79 19.76 -3.36
N LEU A 521 -12.04 18.69 -3.07
CA LEU A 521 -11.14 18.62 -1.92
C LEU A 521 -10.08 19.74 -1.96
N ARG A 522 -9.52 20.02 -3.14
CA ARG A 522 -8.56 21.12 -3.32
C ARG A 522 -9.20 22.48 -3.07
N GLU A 523 -10.44 22.70 -3.51
CA GLU A 523 -11.21 23.93 -3.24
C GLU A 523 -11.49 24.11 -1.74
N GLN A 524 -11.66 23.01 -0.99
CA GLN A 524 -11.77 23.02 0.47
C GLN A 524 -10.41 23.15 1.19
N GLY A 525 -9.30 23.31 0.46
CA GLY A 525 -7.96 23.42 1.03
C GLY A 525 -7.39 22.10 1.57
N ILE A 526 -7.99 20.95 1.23
CA ILE A 526 -7.49 19.63 1.61
C ILE A 526 -6.38 19.23 0.63
N GLU A 527 -5.20 18.92 1.17
CA GLU A 527 -4.06 18.47 0.38
C GLU A 527 -4.37 17.13 -0.32
N ILE A 528 -4.26 17.10 -1.65
CA ILE A 528 -4.58 15.94 -2.48
C ILE A 528 -3.59 15.83 -3.65
N ARG A 529 -3.32 14.62 -4.13
CA ARG A 529 -2.56 14.41 -5.36
C ARG A 529 -3.33 14.97 -6.56
N SER A 530 -2.66 15.83 -7.34
CA SER A 530 -3.19 16.48 -8.54
C SER A 530 -3.45 15.55 -9.70
#